data_AF-A0A060WK29-F1
#
_entry.id   AF-A0A060WK29-F1
#
_cell.length_a   1.000
_cell.length_b   1.000
_cell.length_c   1.000
_cell.angle_alpha   90.00
_cell.angle_beta   90.00
_cell.angle_gamma   90.00
#
_symmetry.space_group_name_H-M   'P 1'
#
loop_
_entity.id
_entity.type
_entity.pdbx_description
1 polymer ?
#
loop_
_entity_poly.entity_id
_entity_poly.type
_entity_poly.pdbx_seq_one_letter_code
_entity_poly.pdbx_strand_id
1 'polypeptide(L)'
;MVLCACRGTCSRRSLEILSAVALINQAVEAKDVGAFCATLVSPAAGLADIDDSLVQRYFEELGDQRRKAGRALLTWNNLQRGPNSVNAAAQEEHDQILAIWLINQALSRGDLQKALAALLLPSSGLEEVTTLNARRYHDVLTRGQRLKAEVCHPGRHNSLKQGI
;
A
#
# COMPACT_ATOMS: atom_id res chain seq x y z
N MET A 1 20.63 -48.43 -12.15
CA MET A 1 19.27 -48.15 -12.65
C MET A 1 18.61 -47.17 -11.68
N VAL A 2 18.77 -45.85 -11.90
CA VAL A 2 17.98 -44.82 -11.21
C VAL A 2 17.37 -43.98 -12.32
N LEU A 3 16.14 -44.32 -12.67
CA LEU A 3 15.36 -43.68 -13.73
C LEU A 3 14.89 -42.28 -13.29
N CYS A 4 15.09 -41.32 -14.19
CA CYS A 4 14.26 -40.16 -14.49
C CYS A 4 12.96 -39.98 -13.65
N ALA A 5 12.98 -39.05 -12.69
CA ALA A 5 11.77 -38.54 -12.02
C ALA A 5 11.50 -37.03 -12.27
N CYS A 6 12.22 -36.37 -13.20
CA CYS A 6 12.11 -34.92 -13.40
C CYS A 6 11.37 -34.48 -14.68
N ARG A 7 10.99 -35.40 -15.59
CA ARG A 7 10.38 -35.03 -16.87
C ARG A 7 8.87 -34.72 -16.80
N GLY A 8 8.13 -35.29 -15.83
CA GLY A 8 6.67 -35.14 -15.75
C GLY A 8 6.19 -33.91 -14.96
N THR A 9 6.91 -33.51 -13.92
CA THR A 9 6.47 -32.45 -12.99
C THR A 9 6.65 -31.04 -13.54
N CYS A 10 7.69 -30.81 -14.36
CA CYS A 10 7.96 -29.52 -14.99
C CYS A 10 6.92 -29.17 -16.07
N SER A 11 6.53 -30.15 -16.91
CA SER A 11 5.50 -29.96 -17.94
C SER A 11 4.11 -29.72 -17.35
N ARG A 12 3.78 -30.40 -16.24
CA ARG A 12 2.49 -30.25 -15.58
C ARG A 12 2.32 -28.88 -14.93
N ARG A 13 3.30 -28.42 -14.14
CA ARG A 13 3.25 -27.09 -13.51
C ARG A 13 3.21 -25.95 -14.52
N SER A 14 3.96 -26.09 -15.61
CA SER A 14 3.95 -25.08 -16.68
C SER A 14 2.57 -24.95 -17.32
N LEU A 15 1.86 -26.07 -17.50
CA LEU A 15 0.51 -26.09 -18.04
C LEU A 15 -0.52 -25.51 -17.05
N GLU A 16 -0.38 -25.82 -15.75
CA GLU A 16 -1.22 -25.25 -14.69
C GLU A 16 -1.11 -23.71 -14.66
N ILE A 17 0.12 -23.18 -14.74
CA ILE A 17 0.36 -21.73 -14.75
C ILE A 17 -0.22 -21.08 -16.01
N LEU A 18 0.01 -21.66 -17.20
CA LEU A 18 -0.54 -21.14 -18.45
C LEU A 18 -2.07 -21.15 -18.45
N SER A 19 -2.67 -22.21 -17.87
CA SER A 19 -4.13 -22.29 -17.70
C SER A 19 -4.65 -21.20 -16.77
N ALA A 20 -3.99 -20.97 -15.63
CA ALA A 20 -4.37 -19.91 -14.70
C ALA A 20 -4.26 -18.52 -15.34
N VAL A 21 -3.22 -18.27 -16.14
CA VAL A 21 -3.06 -17.01 -16.90
C VAL A 21 -4.22 -16.81 -17.87
N ALA A 22 -4.64 -17.86 -18.59
CA ALA A 22 -5.77 -17.78 -19.50
C ALA A 22 -7.08 -17.50 -18.76
N LEU A 23 -7.34 -18.20 -17.66
CA LEU A 23 -8.53 -18.02 -16.83
C LEU A 23 -8.60 -16.63 -16.20
N ILE A 24 -7.49 -16.08 -15.72
CA ILE A 24 -7.42 -14.71 -15.18
C ILE A 24 -7.73 -13.69 -16.29
N ASN A 25 -7.15 -13.85 -17.49
CA ASN A 25 -7.45 -12.97 -18.62
C ASN A 25 -8.94 -13.01 -18.99
N GLN A 26 -9.55 -14.19 -18.99
CA GLN A 26 -10.98 -14.35 -19.26
C GLN A 26 -11.83 -13.70 -18.17
N ALA A 27 -11.50 -13.91 -16.90
CA ALA A 27 -12.22 -13.34 -15.77
C ALA A 27 -12.18 -11.80 -15.78
N VAL A 28 -11.01 -11.21 -16.06
CA VAL A 28 -10.87 -9.75 -16.21
C VAL A 28 -11.72 -9.22 -17.37
N GLU A 29 -11.73 -9.92 -18.52
CA GLU A 29 -12.52 -9.52 -19.69
C GLU A 29 -14.02 -9.64 -19.47
N ALA A 30 -14.46 -10.72 -18.81
CA ALA A 30 -15.85 -10.94 -18.42
C ALA A 30 -16.30 -10.07 -17.23
N LYS A 31 -15.37 -9.31 -16.63
CA LYS A 31 -15.55 -8.56 -15.39
C LYS A 31 -16.01 -9.42 -14.20
N ASP A 32 -15.61 -10.68 -14.19
CA ASP A 32 -15.94 -11.65 -13.14
C ASP A 32 -14.89 -11.64 -12.03
N VAL A 33 -15.15 -10.85 -10.99
CA VAL A 33 -14.27 -10.72 -9.82
C VAL A 33 -14.19 -12.04 -9.04
N GLY A 34 -15.26 -12.85 -9.03
CA GLY A 34 -15.30 -14.11 -8.30
C GLY A 34 -14.37 -15.15 -8.92
N ALA A 35 -14.49 -15.36 -10.24
CA ALA A 35 -13.60 -16.26 -10.98
C ALA A 35 -12.14 -15.77 -10.97
N PHE A 36 -11.94 -14.45 -11.03
CA PHE A 36 -10.62 -13.85 -10.89
C PHE A 36 -10.00 -14.19 -9.53
N CYS A 37 -10.71 -13.89 -8.44
CA CYS A 37 -10.24 -14.15 -7.07
C CYS A 37 -9.86 -15.62 -6.88
N ALA A 38 -10.78 -16.54 -7.22
CA ALA A 38 -10.55 -17.98 -7.06
C ALA A 38 -9.33 -18.49 -7.84
N THR A 39 -9.07 -17.91 -9.02
CA THR A 39 -7.90 -18.30 -9.84
C THR A 39 -6.62 -17.65 -9.35
N LEU A 40 -6.67 -16.37 -8.94
CA LEU A 40 -5.50 -15.59 -8.52
C LEU A 40 -4.85 -16.16 -7.26
N VAL A 41 -5.64 -16.54 -6.26
CA VAL A 41 -5.15 -17.10 -4.98
C VAL A 41 -4.78 -18.58 -5.07
N SER A 42 -5.08 -19.23 -6.19
CA SER A 42 -4.79 -20.64 -6.40
C SER A 42 -3.28 -20.87 -6.55
N PRO A 43 -2.69 -21.88 -5.87
CA PRO A 43 -1.29 -22.25 -6.06
C PRO A 43 -0.95 -22.60 -7.53
N ALA A 44 -1.95 -22.98 -8.33
CA ALA A 44 -1.78 -23.27 -9.75
C ALA A 44 -1.39 -22.03 -10.57
N ALA A 45 -1.72 -20.82 -10.11
CA ALA A 45 -1.31 -19.58 -10.74
C ALA A 45 0.20 -19.31 -10.57
N GLY A 46 0.82 -19.94 -9.57
CA GLY A 46 2.23 -19.76 -9.26
C GLY A 46 2.61 -18.34 -8.87
N LEU A 47 1.64 -17.50 -8.50
CA LEU A 47 1.86 -16.12 -8.10
C LEU A 47 2.36 -16.06 -6.65
N ALA A 48 3.32 -15.18 -6.39
CA ALA A 48 3.83 -14.90 -5.05
C ALA A 48 3.17 -13.66 -4.46
N ASP A 49 3.18 -13.57 -3.12
CA ASP A 49 2.79 -12.39 -2.34
C ASP A 49 1.37 -11.87 -2.65
N ILE A 50 0.44 -12.77 -2.92
CA ILE A 50 -0.97 -12.42 -3.09
C ILE A 50 -1.62 -12.28 -1.71
N ASP A 51 -2.21 -11.09 -1.47
CA ASP A 51 -2.99 -10.79 -0.28
C ASP A 51 -4.49 -10.75 -0.64
N ASP A 52 -5.26 -11.62 0.00
CA ASP A 52 -6.71 -11.74 -0.20
C ASP A 52 -7.45 -10.42 0.07
N SER A 53 -6.95 -9.59 0.98
CA SER A 53 -7.55 -8.29 1.32
C SER A 53 -7.41 -7.25 0.20
N LEU A 54 -6.47 -7.46 -0.73
CA LEU A 54 -6.16 -6.53 -1.83
C LEU A 54 -6.69 -7.01 -3.19
N VAL A 55 -7.37 -8.16 -3.25
CA VAL A 55 -7.85 -8.78 -4.50
C VAL A 55 -8.66 -7.84 -5.38
N GLN A 56 -9.50 -7.00 -4.79
CA GLN A 56 -10.27 -6.00 -5.54
C GLN A 56 -9.35 -4.97 -6.22
N ARG A 57 -8.30 -4.49 -5.53
CA ARG A 57 -7.32 -3.55 -6.09
C ARG A 57 -6.47 -4.22 -7.17
N TYR A 58 -6.12 -5.51 -7.00
CA TYR A 58 -5.42 -6.27 -8.04
C TYR A 58 -6.26 -6.40 -9.31
N PHE A 59 -7.56 -6.67 -9.15
CA PHE A 59 -8.49 -6.79 -10.27
C PHE A 59 -8.59 -5.48 -11.07
N GLU A 60 -8.67 -4.35 -10.36
CA GLU A 60 -8.72 -3.02 -10.97
C GLU A 60 -7.43 -2.69 -11.71
N GLU A 61 -6.26 -2.91 -11.09
CA GLU A 61 -4.95 -2.67 -11.72
C GLU A 61 -4.75 -3.53 -12.97
N LEU A 62 -5.02 -4.84 -12.89
CA LEU A 62 -4.88 -5.73 -14.04
C LEU A 62 -5.94 -5.45 -15.12
N GLY A 63 -7.14 -5.03 -14.72
CA GLY A 63 -8.17 -4.54 -15.64
C GLY A 63 -7.72 -3.30 -16.42
N ASP A 64 -7.06 -2.36 -15.75
CA ASP A 64 -6.48 -1.17 -16.38
C ASP A 64 -5.33 -1.51 -17.32
N GLN A 65 -4.42 -2.38 -16.90
CA GLN A 65 -3.35 -2.88 -17.77
C GLN A 65 -3.92 -3.58 -19.01
N ARG A 66 -4.98 -4.38 -18.83
CA ARG A 66 -5.63 -5.09 -19.93
C ARG A 66 -6.31 -4.15 -20.92
N ARG A 67 -6.99 -3.11 -20.42
CA ARG A 67 -7.55 -2.05 -21.27
C ARG A 67 -6.47 -1.33 -22.07
N LYS A 68 -5.36 -0.96 -21.43
CA LYS A 68 -4.20 -0.30 -22.07
C LYS A 68 -3.53 -1.21 -23.12
N ALA A 69 -3.51 -2.52 -22.90
CA ALA A 69 -2.98 -3.51 -23.83
C ALA A 69 -3.90 -3.81 -25.03
N GLY A 70 -5.16 -3.34 -24.99
CA GLY A 70 -6.14 -3.56 -26.05
C GLY A 70 -6.45 -5.05 -26.24
N ARG A 71 -6.12 -5.60 -27.41
CA ARG A 71 -6.37 -7.02 -27.74
C ARG A 71 -5.34 -7.98 -27.13
N ALA A 72 -4.16 -7.49 -26.71
CA ALA A 72 -3.10 -8.34 -26.20
C ALA A 72 -3.42 -8.88 -24.80
N LEU A 73 -3.22 -10.19 -24.58
CA LEU A 73 -3.42 -10.84 -23.28
C LEU A 73 -2.35 -10.40 -22.28
N LEU A 74 -2.72 -10.35 -21.00
CA LEU A 74 -1.76 -10.22 -19.91
C LEU A 74 -0.88 -11.48 -19.86
N THR A 75 0.42 -11.27 -19.78
CA THR A 75 1.39 -12.35 -19.54
C THR A 75 1.46 -12.65 -18.06
N TRP A 76 2.01 -13.82 -17.68
CA TRP A 76 2.29 -14.14 -16.28
C TRP A 76 3.13 -13.05 -15.58
N ASN A 77 4.07 -12.44 -16.29
CA ASN A 77 4.86 -11.31 -15.76
C ASN A 77 4.01 -10.08 -15.45
N ASN A 78 2.94 -9.82 -16.23
CA ASN A 78 1.98 -8.77 -15.90
C ASN A 78 1.17 -9.15 -14.66
N LEU A 79 0.74 -10.42 -14.58
CA LEU A 79 -0.03 -10.94 -13.45
C LEU A 79 0.75 -10.96 -12.13
N GLN A 80 2.08 -11.06 -12.17
CA GLN A 80 2.90 -10.87 -10.97
C GLN A 80 3.19 -9.39 -10.71
N ARG A 81 3.49 -8.60 -11.75
CA ARG A 81 3.86 -7.17 -11.58
C ARG A 81 2.70 -6.31 -11.09
N GLY A 82 1.47 -6.56 -11.54
CA GLY A 82 0.29 -5.82 -11.10
C GLY A 82 0.07 -5.91 -9.58
N PRO A 83 -0.11 -7.13 -9.02
CA PRO A 83 -0.19 -7.33 -7.57
C PRO A 83 1.01 -6.78 -6.80
N ASN A 84 2.24 -6.96 -7.29
CA ASN A 84 3.42 -6.40 -6.63
C ASN A 84 3.36 -4.86 -6.56
N SER A 85 2.89 -4.20 -7.61
CA SER A 85 2.72 -2.74 -7.63
C SER A 85 1.64 -2.28 -6.65
N VAL A 86 0.52 -3.02 -6.57
CA VAL A 86 -0.56 -2.72 -5.64
C VAL A 86 -0.10 -2.94 -4.20
N ASN A 87 0.66 -4.01 -3.92
CA ASN A 87 1.24 -4.27 -2.61
C ASN A 87 2.18 -3.17 -2.18
N ALA A 88 3.07 -2.73 -3.07
CA ALA A 88 3.99 -1.64 -2.80
C ALA A 88 3.24 -0.34 -2.47
N ALA A 89 2.21 -0.01 -3.26
CA ALA A 89 1.37 1.17 -3.00
C ALA A 89 0.61 1.07 -1.68
N ALA A 90 0.02 -0.10 -1.37
CA ALA A 90 -0.67 -0.32 -0.11
C ALA A 90 0.27 -0.23 1.10
N GLN A 91 1.50 -0.74 0.97
CA GLN A 91 2.52 -0.61 2.01
C GLN A 91 2.97 0.84 2.18
N GLU A 92 3.16 1.58 1.09
CA GLU A 92 3.50 3.00 1.13
C GLU A 92 2.41 3.84 1.83
N GLU A 93 1.14 3.60 1.49
CA GLU A 93 -0.02 4.19 2.16
C GLU A 93 0.00 3.90 3.68
N HIS A 94 0.29 2.67 4.07
CA HIS A 94 0.40 2.27 5.47
C HIS A 94 1.57 2.97 6.18
N ASP A 95 2.74 2.97 5.56
CA ASP A 95 3.95 3.58 6.11
C ASP A 95 3.81 5.09 6.25
N GLN A 96 3.03 5.73 5.37
CA GLN A 96 2.73 7.15 5.46
C GLN A 96 1.84 7.46 6.67
N ILE A 97 0.81 6.64 6.91
CA ILE A 97 -0.03 6.75 8.11
C ILE A 97 0.83 6.58 9.37
N LEU A 98 1.74 5.60 9.38
CA LEU A 98 2.67 5.38 10.49
C LEU A 98 3.62 6.56 10.70
N ALA A 99 4.18 7.14 9.64
CA ALA A 99 5.05 8.31 9.75
C ALA A 99 4.32 9.51 10.36
N ILE A 100 3.10 9.79 9.89
CA ILE A 100 2.24 10.84 10.45
C ILE A 100 1.95 10.58 11.93
N TRP A 101 1.64 9.33 12.28
CA TRP A 101 1.42 8.95 13.67
C TRP A 101 2.68 9.17 14.54
N LEU A 102 3.85 8.74 14.08
CA LEU A 102 5.13 8.90 14.78
C LEU A 102 5.47 10.38 14.99
N ILE A 103 5.31 11.22 13.96
CA ILE A 103 5.49 12.67 14.06
C ILE A 103 4.56 13.23 15.14
N ASN A 104 3.27 12.90 15.06
CA ASN A 104 2.28 13.42 16.00
C ASN A 104 2.56 12.99 17.44
N GLN A 105 2.95 11.73 17.64
CA GLN A 105 3.31 11.19 18.94
C GLN A 105 4.57 11.86 19.51
N ALA A 106 5.59 12.05 18.68
CA ALA A 106 6.84 12.68 19.10
C ALA A 106 6.63 14.13 19.53
N LEU A 107 5.85 14.91 18.76
CA LEU A 107 5.50 16.29 19.09
C LEU A 107 4.68 16.39 20.38
N SER A 108 3.71 15.49 20.57
CA SER A 108 2.90 15.44 21.80
C SER A 108 3.74 15.17 23.05
N ARG A 109 4.85 14.46 22.89
CA ARG A 109 5.82 14.14 23.95
C ARG A 109 6.97 15.14 24.07
N GLY A 110 7.06 16.11 23.15
CA GLY A 110 8.17 17.07 23.06
C GLY A 110 9.52 16.42 22.70
N ASP A 111 9.51 15.25 22.06
CA ASP A 111 10.72 14.51 21.70
C ASP A 111 11.24 14.95 20.33
N LEU A 112 12.15 15.91 20.36
CA LEU A 112 12.76 16.51 19.17
C LEU A 112 13.47 15.48 18.27
N GLN A 113 14.15 14.49 18.88
CA GLN A 113 14.92 13.50 18.13
C GLN A 113 13.99 12.53 17.41
N LYS A 114 12.94 12.04 18.08
CA LYS A 114 11.93 11.20 17.43
C LYS A 114 11.13 11.96 16.38
N ALA A 115 10.81 13.23 16.62
CA ALA A 115 10.13 14.05 15.63
C ALA A 115 10.99 14.20 14.36
N LEU A 116 12.28 14.52 14.52
CA LEU A 116 13.21 14.61 13.39
C LEU A 116 13.36 13.27 12.67
N ALA A 117 13.53 12.16 13.40
CA ALA A 117 13.66 10.84 12.80
C ALA A 117 12.41 10.47 11.98
N ALA A 118 11.21 10.78 12.49
CA ALA A 118 9.97 10.53 11.78
C ALA A 118 9.78 11.43 10.55
N LEU A 119 10.25 12.69 10.59
CA LEU A 119 10.27 13.60 9.44
C LEU A 119 11.24 13.16 8.35
N LEU A 120 12.29 12.40 8.70
CA LEU A 120 13.28 11.89 7.74
C LEU A 120 12.86 10.57 7.10
N LEU A 121 11.76 9.95 7.55
CA LEU A 121 11.24 8.75 6.90
C LEU A 121 10.83 9.08 5.45
N PRO A 122 11.17 8.23 4.46
CA PRO A 122 10.69 8.43 3.09
C PRO A 122 9.16 8.55 3.01
N SER A 123 8.46 7.78 3.85
CA SER A 123 7.01 7.78 3.96
C SER A 123 6.43 9.03 4.64
N SER A 124 7.25 9.95 5.13
CA SER A 124 6.76 11.24 5.65
C SER A 124 6.14 12.13 4.57
N GLY A 125 6.45 11.86 3.28
CA GLY A 125 6.03 12.69 2.14
C GLY A 125 6.70 14.06 2.10
N LEU A 126 7.78 14.26 2.89
CA LEU A 126 8.55 15.49 2.93
C LEU A 126 9.84 15.34 2.14
N GLU A 127 10.11 16.30 1.28
CA GLU A 127 11.37 16.39 0.54
C GLU A 127 12.34 17.35 1.25
N GLU A 128 13.64 17.12 1.06
CA GLU A 128 14.71 18.03 1.55
C GLU A 128 14.71 18.30 3.06
N VAL A 129 14.27 17.34 3.88
CA VAL A 129 14.33 17.47 5.34
C VAL A 129 15.79 17.48 5.81
N THR A 130 16.19 18.57 6.47
CA THR A 130 17.57 18.77 6.94
C THR A 130 17.67 18.66 8.46
N THR A 131 18.64 17.89 8.96
CA THR A 131 18.85 17.75 10.41
C THR A 131 19.22 19.07 11.10
N LEU A 132 19.83 20.01 10.37
CA LEU A 132 20.22 21.33 10.89
C LEU A 132 19.00 22.15 11.37
N ASN A 133 17.82 21.93 10.78
CA ASN A 133 16.61 22.67 11.08
C ASN A 133 15.68 21.97 12.08
N ALA A 134 16.14 20.88 12.73
CA ALA A 134 15.31 20.06 13.61
C ALA A 134 14.49 20.86 14.63
N ARG A 135 15.11 21.80 15.34
CA ARG A 135 14.42 22.66 16.31
C ARG A 135 13.31 23.50 15.67
N ARG A 136 13.59 24.09 14.50
CA ARG A 136 12.60 24.89 13.77
C ARG A 136 11.43 24.04 13.31
N TYR A 137 11.69 22.84 12.78
CA TYR A 137 10.62 21.91 12.39
C TYR A 137 9.72 21.59 13.58
N HIS A 138 10.31 21.20 14.72
CA HIS A 138 9.56 20.88 15.91
C HIS A 138 8.72 22.05 16.44
N ASP A 139 9.29 23.26 16.49
CA ASP A 139 8.58 24.45 16.97
C ASP A 139 7.39 24.80 16.07
N VAL A 140 7.58 24.79 14.76
CA VAL A 140 6.52 25.07 13.78
C VAL A 140 5.42 24.01 13.86
N LEU A 141 5.77 22.73 13.86
CA LEU A 141 4.81 21.63 13.90
C LEU A 141 4.04 21.59 15.24
N THR A 142 4.72 21.82 16.36
CA THR A 142 4.08 21.90 17.68
C THR A 142 3.09 23.06 17.75
N ARG A 143 3.44 24.23 17.21
CA ARG A 143 2.52 25.37 17.11
C ARG A 143 1.31 25.01 16.25
N GLY A 144 1.52 24.38 15.09
CA GLY A 144 0.44 23.93 14.21
C GLY A 144 -0.51 22.94 14.90
N GLN A 145 0.01 21.98 15.67
CA GLN A 145 -0.82 21.04 16.41
C GLN A 145 -1.71 21.72 17.46
N ARG A 146 -1.18 22.70 18.20
CA ARG A 146 -1.95 23.45 19.21
C ARG A 146 -3.13 24.18 18.58
N LEU A 147 -2.88 24.88 17.47
CA LEU A 147 -3.93 25.58 16.72
C LEU A 147 -5.01 24.61 16.22
N LYS A 148 -4.61 23.44 15.70
CA LYS A 148 -5.57 22.40 15.28
C LYS A 148 -6.40 21.86 16.45
N ALA A 149 -5.81 21.73 17.64
CA ALA A 149 -6.51 21.27 18.84
C ALA A 149 -7.53 22.30 19.35
N GLU A 150 -7.20 23.59 19.28
CA GLU A 150 -8.10 24.71 19.65
C GLU A 150 -9.32 24.79 18.72
N VAL A 151 -9.13 24.53 17.42
CA VAL A 151 -10.23 24.50 16.44
C VAL A 151 -11.12 23.25 16.61
N CYS A 152 -10.53 22.12 17.00
CA CYS A 152 -11.27 20.86 17.20
C CYS A 152 -12.02 20.80 18.55
N HIS A 153 -11.72 21.69 19.50
CA HIS A 153 -12.45 21.84 20.76
C HIS A 153 -13.14 23.21 20.86
N PRO A 154 -14.27 23.45 20.17
CA PRO A 154 -15.02 24.67 20.32
C PRO A 154 -15.80 24.62 21.64
N GLY A 155 -15.16 24.96 22.76
CA GLY A 155 -15.91 25.16 24.01
C GLY A 155 -15.16 24.92 25.30
N ARG A 156 -14.19 25.77 25.64
CA ARG A 156 -13.89 26.19 27.03
C ARG A 156 -13.40 27.63 27.10
N HIS A 157 -14.06 28.54 26.38
CA HIS A 157 -13.90 29.97 26.59
C HIS A 157 -15.29 30.62 26.61
N ASN A 158 -15.97 30.51 27.75
CA ASN A 158 -16.88 31.53 28.27
C ASN A 158 -17.48 31.05 29.59
N SER A 159 -16.75 31.26 30.68
CA SER A 159 -17.36 31.51 31.98
C SER A 159 -16.36 32.28 32.84
N LEU A 160 -16.80 33.44 33.32
CA LEU A 160 -16.21 34.26 34.39
C LEU A 160 -15.12 35.27 33.98
N LYS A 161 -15.46 36.21 33.10
CA LYS A 161 -15.12 37.63 33.31
C LYS A 161 -16.24 38.56 32.85
N GLN A 162 -17.07 38.95 33.81
CA GLN A 162 -17.84 40.20 33.98
C GLN A 162 -18.66 39.92 35.25
N GLY A 163 -18.44 40.53 36.42
CA GLY A 163 -18.18 41.94 36.67
C GLY A 163 -19.52 42.64 36.97
N ILE A 164 -20.05 42.44 38.19
CA ILE A 164 -20.64 43.38 39.16
C ILE A 164 -20.85 42.60 40.46
#